data_AF-A0A0D2M803-F1
#
_entry.id   AF-A0A0D2M803-F1
#
_cell.length_a   1.000
_cell.length_b   1.000
_cell.length_c   1.000
_cell.angle_alpha   90.00
_cell.angle_beta   90.00
_cell.angle_gamma   90.00
#
_symmetry.space_group_name_H-M   'P 1'
#
loop_
_entity.id
_entity.type
_entity.pdbx_description
1 polymer ?
#
loop_
_entity_poly.entity_id
_entity_poly.type
_entity_poly.pdbx_seq_one_letter_code
_entity_poly.pdbx_strand_id
1 'polypeptide(L)'
;MFTHISFDIKYNGDRVIEVNVLTDPARVVDISEGVDLPTAEFTYSVKWVPTTIPYEERLQRYERFPLNPVHLEIHWFSIINSCVTVLLLTGFLATILLRVLKADFVKFSRGEDGGALEEEEAGWKYVHADVFRFPPAKTLFCAFVGTGTQVFALSFFIFGLSLVGVFYPYNRGALFTAMIVLYALTACVAGYVATSYYRQFEGTRYAHSILLTVCVYCGPFFLTFCFLNTVAIVYRSTAALPFGTILIILFIWGLVTIPLTVAGGIAGKNSKADFDAPCRFA
;
A
#
# COMPACT_ATOMS: atom_id res chain seq x y z
N MET A 1 -4.64 0.77 43.49
CA MET A 1 -5.69 1.38 42.64
C MET A 1 -5.75 2.87 42.86
N PHE A 2 -5.72 3.71 41.82
CA PHE A 2 -5.98 5.14 41.99
C PHE A 2 -7.48 5.38 42.17
N THR A 3 -7.86 6.15 43.18
CA THR A 3 -9.28 6.44 43.50
C THR A 3 -9.74 7.83 43.06
N HIS A 4 -8.80 8.75 42.79
CA HIS A 4 -9.10 10.08 42.28
C HIS A 4 -8.51 10.32 40.90
N ILE A 5 -9.33 10.82 39.98
CA ILE A 5 -8.94 11.18 38.62
C ILE A 5 -9.21 12.67 38.39
N SER A 6 -8.18 13.43 38.07
CA SER A 6 -8.26 14.85 37.74
C SER A 6 -8.17 15.04 36.23
N PHE A 7 -9.21 15.63 35.65
CA PHE A 7 -9.29 15.96 34.22
C PHE A 7 -8.94 17.43 34.01
N ASP A 8 -7.81 17.70 33.36
CA ASP A 8 -7.43 19.02 32.89
C ASP A 8 -7.87 19.15 31.42
N ILE A 9 -8.99 19.83 31.19
CA ILE A 9 -9.59 20.03 29.87
C ILE A 9 -9.21 21.41 29.34
N LYS A 10 -8.47 21.41 28.24
CA LYS A 10 -8.10 22.61 27.50
C LYS A 10 -9.09 22.88 26.39
N TYR A 11 -9.62 24.09 26.33
CA TYR A 11 -10.62 24.49 25.34
C TYR A 11 -10.24 25.79 24.62
N ASN A 12 -10.78 25.96 23.42
CA ASN A 12 -10.71 27.21 22.66
C ASN A 12 -12.08 27.46 22.03
N GLY A 13 -12.77 28.52 22.49
CA GLY A 13 -14.18 28.75 22.16
C GLY A 13 -15.06 27.55 22.55
N ASP A 14 -15.87 27.07 21.61
CA ASP A 14 -16.78 25.92 21.81
C ASP A 14 -16.13 24.56 21.52
N ARG A 15 -14.80 24.49 21.38
CA ARG A 15 -14.08 23.25 21.02
C ARG A 15 -13.09 22.82 22.09
N VAL A 16 -13.10 21.53 22.41
CA VAL A 16 -12.09 20.88 23.26
C VAL A 16 -10.85 20.56 22.42
N ILE A 17 -9.69 20.98 22.92
CA ILE A 17 -8.39 20.85 22.25
C ILE A 17 -7.61 19.65 22.82
N GLU A 18 -7.52 19.55 24.14
CA GLU A 18 -6.71 18.55 24.84
C GLU A 18 -7.40 18.17 26.16
N VAL A 19 -7.36 16.89 26.51
CA VAL A 19 -7.82 16.36 27.80
C VAL A 19 -6.64 15.64 28.43
N ASN A 20 -6.10 16.20 29.50
CA ASN A 20 -5.07 15.55 30.30
C ASN A 20 -5.70 14.87 31.50
N VAL A 21 -5.31 13.62 31.71
CA VAL A 21 -5.76 12.82 32.84
C VAL A 21 -4.60 12.72 33.81
N LEU A 22 -4.80 13.26 35.01
CA LEU A 22 -3.85 13.22 36.11
C LEU A 22 -4.43 12.35 37.21
N THR A 23 -3.66 11.40 37.71
CA THR A 23 -4.03 10.57 38.85
C THR A 23 -3.25 11.04 40.07
N ASP A 24 -3.93 11.22 41.20
CA ASP A 24 -3.27 11.64 42.44
C ASP A 24 -2.61 10.44 43.14
N PRO A 25 -1.28 10.39 43.25
CA PRO A 25 -0.57 9.30 43.94
C PRO A 25 -0.83 9.27 45.45
N ALA A 26 -1.38 10.32 46.05
CA ALA A 26 -1.76 10.32 47.47
C ALA A 26 -3.08 9.59 47.75
N ARG A 27 -3.91 9.37 46.72
CA ARG A 27 -5.24 8.73 46.83
C ARG A 27 -5.26 7.35 46.20
N VAL A 28 -4.41 6.47 46.71
CA VAL A 28 -4.24 5.09 46.22
C VAL A 28 -4.76 4.10 47.26
N VAL A 29 -5.64 3.20 46.84
CA VAL A 29 -6.12 2.06 47.64
C VAL A 29 -5.31 0.83 47.28
N ASP A 30 -4.76 0.16 48.28
CA ASP A 30 -4.06 -1.12 48.09
C ASP A 30 -5.06 -2.24 47.81
N ILE A 31 -4.73 -3.11 46.85
CA ILE A 31 -5.59 -4.21 46.37
C ILE A 31 -4.89 -5.57 46.55
N SER A 32 -3.85 -5.63 47.39
CA SER A 32 -3.08 -6.85 47.64
C SER A 32 -3.95 -7.95 48.28
N GLU A 33 -3.76 -9.21 47.85
CA GLU A 33 -4.50 -10.36 48.38
C GLU A 33 -4.26 -10.52 49.89
N GLY A 34 -5.35 -10.56 50.68
CA GLY A 34 -5.30 -10.75 52.14
C GLY A 34 -5.68 -9.54 53.00
N VAL A 35 -6.02 -8.40 52.37
CA VAL A 35 -6.57 -7.22 53.07
C VAL A 35 -8.08 -7.14 52.82
N ASP A 36 -8.88 -6.92 53.87
CA ASP A 36 -10.31 -6.62 53.73
C ASP A 36 -10.47 -5.41 52.80
N LEU A 37 -11.04 -5.63 51.61
CA LEU A 37 -11.19 -4.60 50.58
C LEU A 37 -12.01 -3.42 51.15
N PRO A 38 -11.38 -2.25 51.41
CA PRO A 38 -12.14 -1.09 51.85
C PRO A 38 -13.07 -0.64 50.71
N THR A 39 -14.25 -0.12 51.05
CA THR A 39 -15.14 0.50 50.07
C THR A 39 -14.41 1.69 49.45
N ALA A 40 -13.95 1.54 48.20
CA ALA A 40 -13.22 2.58 47.50
C ALA A 40 -14.19 3.59 46.89
N GLU A 41 -14.17 4.82 47.40
CA GLU A 41 -14.91 5.93 46.79
C GLU A 41 -14.13 6.52 45.62
N PHE A 42 -14.66 6.34 44.41
CA PHE A 42 -14.11 6.96 43.22
C PHE A 42 -14.57 8.40 43.12
N THR A 43 -13.62 9.32 43.02
CA THR A 43 -13.91 10.74 42.86
C THR A 43 -13.21 11.28 41.62
N TYR A 44 -13.80 12.28 40.97
CA TYR A 44 -13.15 12.96 39.87
C TYR A 44 -13.23 14.47 40.05
N SER A 45 -12.21 15.17 39.54
CA SER A 45 -12.21 16.62 39.46
C SER A 45 -12.03 17.05 38.01
N VAL A 46 -12.64 18.17 37.63
CA VAL A 46 -12.54 18.70 36.26
C VAL A 46 -12.11 20.15 36.34
N LYS A 47 -11.03 20.49 35.64
CA LYS A 47 -10.51 21.84 35.53
C LYS A 47 -10.51 22.26 34.05
N TRP A 48 -11.19 23.36 33.77
CA TRP A 48 -11.27 23.92 32.44
C TRP A 48 -10.24 25.04 32.29
N VAL A 49 -9.38 24.94 31.28
CA VAL A 49 -8.30 25.91 31.03
C VAL A 49 -8.43 26.46 29.61
N PRO A 50 -8.55 27.79 29.43
CA PRO A 50 -8.63 28.39 28.11
C PRO A 50 -7.27 28.31 27.38
N THR A 51 -7.30 28.13 26.06
CA THR A 51 -6.10 28.08 25.22
C THR A 51 -6.28 28.90 23.94
N THR A 52 -5.17 29.34 23.37
CA THR A 52 -5.12 30.07 22.09
C THR A 52 -4.89 29.16 20.88
N ILE A 53 -4.72 27.84 21.09
CA ILE A 53 -4.38 26.89 20.01
C ILE A 53 -5.63 26.61 19.16
N PRO A 54 -5.58 26.79 17.84
CA PRO A 54 -6.71 26.47 16.96
C PRO A 54 -6.97 24.95 16.93
N TYR A 55 -8.23 24.56 16.69
CA TYR A 55 -8.65 23.15 16.75
C TYR A 55 -7.93 22.26 15.72
N GLU A 56 -7.56 22.84 14.59
CA GLU A 56 -6.87 22.20 13.48
C GLU A 56 -5.44 21.80 13.85
N GLU A 57 -4.79 22.54 14.75
CA GLU A 57 -3.40 22.31 15.17
C GLU A 57 -3.29 21.44 16.44
N ARG A 58 -4.41 20.98 17.01
CA ARG A 58 -4.41 20.24 18.29
C ARG A 58 -3.54 18.97 18.29
N LEU A 59 -3.35 18.35 17.12
CA LEU A 59 -2.52 17.15 16.98
C LEU A 59 -1.01 17.44 16.91
N GLN A 60 -0.58 18.69 16.67
CA GLN A 60 0.84 19.06 16.48
C GLN A 60 1.74 18.60 17.64
N ARG A 61 1.21 18.56 18.86
CA ARG A 61 1.95 18.07 20.04
C ARG A 61 2.35 16.61 19.91
N TYR A 62 1.50 15.76 19.32
CA TYR A 62 1.77 14.34 19.09
C TYR A 62 2.72 14.11 17.92
N GLU A 63 2.85 15.08 17.01
CA GLU A 63 3.79 15.02 15.89
C GLU A 63 5.25 15.14 16.33
N ARG A 64 5.52 15.72 17.51
CA ARG A 64 6.86 15.79 18.10
C ARG A 64 7.29 14.50 18.82
N PHE A 65 6.35 13.62 19.19
CA PHE A 65 6.66 12.36 19.85
C PHE A 65 7.47 11.35 19.00
N PRO A 66 7.28 11.21 17.66
CA PRO A 66 8.18 10.38 16.86
C PRO A 66 9.63 10.92 16.79
N LEU A 67 9.88 12.17 17.21
CA LEU A 67 11.21 12.80 17.26
C LEU A 67 11.85 12.73 18.65
N ASN A 68 11.34 11.89 19.57
CA ASN A 68 12.04 11.64 20.82
C ASN A 68 13.38 10.95 20.47
N PRO A 69 14.55 11.52 20.85
CA PRO A 69 15.86 11.03 20.39
C PRO A 69 16.07 9.53 20.65
N VAL A 70 15.53 9.02 21.76
CA VAL A 70 15.56 7.59 22.12
C VAL A 70 14.78 6.70 21.14
N HIS A 71 13.62 7.12 20.64
CA HIS A 71 12.85 6.34 19.66
C HIS A 71 13.49 6.40 18.27
N LEU A 72 14.06 7.54 17.91
CA LEU A 72 14.75 7.73 16.63
C LEU A 72 16.01 6.84 16.54
N GLU A 73 16.76 6.71 17.64
CA GLU A 73 17.92 5.82 17.76
C GLU A 73 17.53 4.35 17.54
N ILE A 74 16.42 3.89 18.14
CA ILE A 74 15.93 2.52 17.97
C ILE A 74 15.50 2.25 16.52
N HIS A 75 14.80 3.19 15.89
CA HIS A 75 14.35 3.05 14.50
C HIS A 75 15.52 3.01 13.51
N TRP A 76 16.48 3.93 13.62
CA TRP A 76 17.65 3.94 12.73
C TRP A 76 18.55 2.71 12.94
N PHE A 77 18.71 2.25 14.18
CA PHE A 77 19.43 1.02 14.48
C PHE A 77 18.76 -0.21 13.83
N SER A 78 17.42 -0.31 13.90
CA SER A 78 16.66 -1.36 13.23
C SER A 78 16.81 -1.32 11.71
N ILE A 79 16.82 -0.12 11.11
CA ILE A 79 17.03 0.05 9.65
C ILE A 79 18.42 -0.41 9.24
N ILE A 80 19.48 -0.01 9.97
CA ILE A 80 20.85 -0.48 9.69
C ILE A 80 20.93 -1.99 9.79
N ASN A 81 20.41 -2.58 10.87
CA ASN A 81 20.47 -4.01 11.09
C ASN A 81 19.75 -4.80 9.98
N SER A 82 18.57 -4.33 9.55
CA SER A 82 17.85 -4.92 8.42
C SER A 82 18.64 -4.78 7.11
N CYS A 83 19.26 -3.63 6.85
CA CYS A 83 20.06 -3.39 5.65
C CYS A 83 21.28 -4.32 5.59
N VAL A 84 22.04 -4.42 6.69
CA VAL A 84 23.20 -5.31 6.80
C VAL A 84 22.78 -6.77 6.59
N THR A 85 21.68 -7.20 7.20
CA THR A 85 21.17 -8.57 7.05
C THR A 85 20.81 -8.88 5.59
N VAL A 86 20.12 -7.97 4.90
CA VAL A 86 19.76 -8.13 3.49
C VAL A 86 21.00 -8.16 2.60
N LEU A 87 22.00 -7.29 2.83
CA LEU A 87 23.24 -7.28 2.06
C LEU A 87 24.05 -8.57 2.26
N LEU A 88 24.15 -9.07 3.50
CA LEU A 88 24.84 -10.32 3.80
C LEU A 88 24.13 -11.53 3.16
N LEU A 89 22.80 -11.61 3.26
CA LEU A 89 22.01 -12.67 2.62
C LEU A 89 22.14 -12.62 1.10
N THR A 90 22.08 -11.42 0.51
CA THR A 90 22.22 -11.24 -0.94
C THR A 90 23.64 -11.61 -1.40
N GLY A 91 24.68 -11.23 -0.64
CA GLY A 91 26.06 -11.62 -0.92
C GLY A 91 26.28 -13.13 -0.80
N PHE A 92 25.72 -13.76 0.23
CA PHE A 92 25.77 -15.21 0.39
C PHE A 92 25.06 -15.93 -0.77
N LEU A 93 23.86 -15.50 -1.13
CA LEU A 93 23.14 -16.03 -2.30
C LEU A 93 23.93 -15.84 -3.60
N ALA A 94 24.51 -14.65 -3.81
CA ALA A 94 25.31 -14.35 -4.98
C ALA A 94 26.57 -15.24 -5.05
N THR A 95 27.24 -15.51 -3.93
CA THR A 95 28.41 -16.40 -3.91
C THR A 95 28.03 -17.85 -4.22
N ILE A 96 26.90 -18.36 -3.70
CA ILE A 96 26.37 -19.67 -4.08
C ILE A 96 26.07 -19.70 -5.57
N LEU A 97 25.34 -18.71 -6.08
CA LEU A 97 24.95 -18.64 -7.49
C LEU A 97 26.18 -18.55 -8.41
N LEU A 98 27.18 -17.74 -8.06
CA LEU A 98 28.44 -17.65 -8.79
C LEU A 98 29.24 -18.95 -8.72
N ARG A 99 29.19 -19.68 -7.60
CA ARG A 99 29.87 -20.98 -7.47
C ARG A 99 29.21 -22.03 -8.36
N VAL A 100 27.87 -22.11 -8.37
CA VAL A 100 27.10 -22.99 -9.25
C VAL A 100 27.35 -22.60 -10.71
N LEU A 101 27.21 -21.32 -11.06
CA LEU A 101 27.44 -20.83 -12.41
C LEU A 101 28.87 -21.11 -12.89
N LYS A 102 29.90 -20.97 -12.04
CA LYS A 102 31.27 -21.33 -12.38
C LYS A 102 31.44 -22.83 -12.56
N ALA A 103 30.83 -23.65 -11.70
CA ALA A 103 30.88 -25.10 -11.84
C ALA A 103 30.21 -25.55 -13.14
N ASP A 104 29.04 -24.98 -13.45
CA ASP A 104 28.30 -25.21 -14.68
C ASP A 104 29.13 -24.75 -15.89
N PHE A 105 29.69 -23.54 -15.87
CA PHE A 105 30.53 -23.04 -16.97
C PHE A 105 31.77 -23.91 -17.22
N VAL A 106 32.43 -24.42 -16.17
CA VAL A 106 33.57 -25.33 -16.31
C VAL A 106 33.12 -26.69 -16.87
N LYS A 107 31.95 -27.20 -16.47
CA LYS A 107 31.34 -28.40 -17.04
C LYS A 107 31.07 -28.21 -18.54
N PHE A 108 30.49 -27.07 -18.94
CA PHE A 108 30.23 -26.74 -20.35
C PHE A 108 31.51 -26.52 -21.16
N SER A 109 32.56 -25.91 -20.58
CA SER A 109 33.82 -25.62 -21.29
C SER A 109 34.68 -26.86 -21.55
N ARG A 110 34.47 -27.97 -20.83
CA ARG A 110 35.29 -29.18 -20.95
C ARG A 110 34.78 -30.21 -21.95
N GLY A 111 33.55 -30.08 -22.45
CA GLY A 111 33.01 -30.95 -23.51
C GLY A 111 33.00 -32.45 -23.20
N GLU A 112 33.13 -32.85 -21.93
CA GLU A 112 33.40 -34.25 -21.53
C GLU A 112 32.16 -35.15 -21.44
N ASP A 113 30.94 -34.67 -21.73
CA ASP A 113 29.69 -35.46 -21.69
C ASP A 113 28.80 -35.27 -22.95
N GLY A 114 29.39 -35.35 -24.15
CA GLY A 114 28.70 -35.04 -25.42
C GLY A 114 27.39 -35.80 -25.69
N GLY A 115 27.19 -37.01 -25.15
CA GLY A 115 25.99 -37.82 -25.42
C GLY A 115 24.77 -37.54 -24.53
N ALA A 116 24.98 -37.16 -23.26
CA ALA A 116 23.89 -36.80 -22.34
C ALA A 116 23.58 -35.30 -22.39
N LEU A 117 24.58 -34.48 -22.73
CA LEU A 117 24.43 -33.05 -22.92
C LEU A 117 23.68 -32.72 -24.22
N GLU A 118 23.80 -33.47 -25.31
CA GLU A 118 23.03 -33.21 -26.55
C GLU A 118 21.51 -33.36 -26.36
N GLU A 119 21.05 -34.29 -25.52
CA GLU A 119 19.62 -34.46 -25.17
C GLU A 119 19.11 -33.34 -24.25
N GLU A 120 19.90 -32.93 -23.26
CA GLU A 120 19.57 -31.81 -22.36
C GLU A 120 19.69 -30.45 -23.09
N GLU A 121 20.62 -30.33 -24.04
CA GLU A 121 20.80 -29.19 -24.93
C GLU A 121 19.62 -28.99 -25.88
N ALA A 122 19.02 -30.09 -26.34
CA ALA A 122 17.79 -30.06 -27.10
C ALA A 122 16.65 -29.46 -26.24
N GLY A 123 16.55 -29.84 -24.97
CA GLY A 123 15.54 -29.37 -24.02
C GLY A 123 15.48 -27.85 -23.87
N TRP A 124 16.59 -27.18 -23.51
CA TRP A 124 16.59 -25.71 -23.36
C TRP A 124 16.41 -24.97 -24.69
N LYS A 125 16.87 -25.57 -25.80
CA LYS A 125 16.69 -25.04 -27.16
C LYS A 125 15.22 -25.11 -27.61
N TYR A 126 14.47 -26.13 -27.17
CA TYR A 126 13.01 -26.18 -27.31
C TYR A 126 12.34 -25.13 -26.41
N VAL A 127 12.83 -24.93 -25.17
CA VAL A 127 12.29 -23.91 -24.25
C VAL A 127 12.52 -22.49 -24.76
N HIS A 128 13.64 -22.19 -25.43
CA HIS A 128 13.89 -20.88 -26.05
C HIS A 128 12.76 -20.45 -27.01
N ALA A 129 12.16 -21.39 -27.75
CA ALA A 129 11.02 -21.11 -28.62
C ALA A 129 9.71 -20.88 -27.85
N ASP A 130 9.56 -21.49 -26.67
CA ASP A 130 8.36 -21.36 -25.82
C ASP A 130 8.43 -20.19 -24.83
N VAL A 131 9.62 -19.66 -24.50
CA VAL A 131 9.80 -18.51 -23.58
C VAL A 131 9.08 -17.25 -24.06
N PHE A 132 8.95 -17.05 -25.37
CA PHE A 132 8.28 -15.90 -25.96
C PHE A 132 6.83 -16.16 -26.37
N ARG A 133 6.28 -17.31 -25.97
CA ARG A 133 4.90 -17.65 -26.28
C ARG A 133 3.95 -16.75 -25.50
N PHE A 134 3.09 -16.04 -26.21
CA PHE A 134 2.12 -15.17 -25.58
C PHE A 134 1.12 -15.95 -24.73
N PRO A 135 0.71 -15.40 -23.57
CA PRO A 135 -0.22 -16.08 -22.68
C PRO A 135 -1.58 -16.29 -23.34
N PRO A 136 -2.26 -17.44 -23.14
CA PRO A 136 -3.57 -17.71 -23.72
C PRO A 136 -4.63 -16.69 -23.29
N ALA A 137 -4.51 -16.17 -22.06
CA ALA A 137 -5.35 -15.13 -21.49
C ALA A 137 -4.69 -13.74 -21.53
N LYS A 138 -4.11 -13.35 -22.66
CA LYS A 138 -3.40 -12.06 -22.82
C LYS A 138 -4.18 -10.82 -22.36
N THR A 139 -5.48 -10.75 -22.61
CA THR A 139 -6.32 -9.61 -22.15
C THR A 139 -6.33 -9.48 -20.62
N LEU A 140 -6.48 -10.59 -19.91
CA LEU A 140 -6.59 -10.62 -18.45
C LEU A 140 -5.23 -10.33 -17.80
N PHE A 141 -4.15 -10.90 -18.34
CA PHE A 141 -2.81 -10.59 -17.91
C PHE A 141 -2.48 -9.10 -18.08
N CYS A 142 -2.72 -8.52 -19.26
CA CYS A 142 -2.48 -7.09 -19.51
C CYS A 142 -3.31 -6.18 -18.59
N ALA A 143 -4.55 -6.56 -18.29
CA ALA A 143 -5.39 -5.82 -17.35
C ALA A 143 -4.82 -5.83 -15.93
N PHE A 144 -4.32 -6.97 -15.44
CA PHE A 144 -3.65 -7.04 -14.13
C PHE A 144 -2.34 -6.25 -14.09
N VAL A 145 -1.55 -6.30 -15.16
CA VAL A 145 -0.31 -5.51 -15.23
C VAL A 145 -0.62 -4.02 -15.24
N GLY A 146 -1.56 -3.56 -16.06
CA GLY A 146 -1.91 -2.13 -16.12
C GLY A 146 -2.46 -1.59 -14.80
N THR A 147 -3.39 -2.32 -14.18
CA THR A 147 -3.93 -1.94 -12.86
C THR A 147 -2.87 -2.01 -11.76
N GLY A 148 -1.96 -3.00 -11.81
CA GLY A 148 -0.81 -3.07 -10.90
C GLY A 148 0.12 -1.85 -11.04
N THR A 149 0.42 -1.43 -12.28
CA THR A 149 1.22 -0.23 -12.53
C THR A 149 0.53 1.04 -12.05
N GLN A 150 -0.81 1.12 -12.15
CA GLN A 150 -1.57 2.23 -11.58
C GLN A 150 -1.44 2.31 -10.06
N VAL A 151 -1.59 1.19 -9.35
CA VAL A 151 -1.44 1.14 -7.88
C VAL A 151 -0.01 1.49 -7.46
N PHE A 152 0.98 1.04 -8.23
CA PHE A 152 2.37 1.40 -8.00
C PHE A 152 2.62 2.91 -8.19
N ALA A 153 2.12 3.49 -9.28
CA ALA A 153 2.20 4.92 -9.53
C ALA A 153 1.48 5.73 -8.44
N LEU A 154 0.28 5.31 -8.04
CA LEU A 154 -0.49 5.91 -6.95
C LEU A 154 0.33 5.93 -5.64
N SER A 155 0.96 4.81 -5.30
CA SER A 155 1.81 4.72 -4.11
C SER A 155 2.93 5.75 -4.15
N PHE A 156 3.63 5.86 -5.29
CA PHE A 156 4.71 6.83 -5.47
C PHE A 156 4.21 8.29 -5.35
N PHE A 157 3.06 8.61 -5.95
CA PHE A 157 2.47 9.96 -5.83
C PHE A 157 2.07 10.29 -4.40
N ILE A 158 1.46 9.35 -3.66
CA ILE A 158 1.08 9.56 -2.26
C ILE A 158 2.31 9.79 -1.39
N PHE A 159 3.35 8.95 -1.53
CA PHE A 159 4.61 9.14 -0.80
C PHE A 159 5.25 10.48 -1.15
N GLY A 160 5.29 10.86 -2.43
CA GLY A 160 5.80 12.16 -2.86
C GLY A 160 5.07 13.34 -2.21
N LEU A 161 3.73 13.34 -2.24
CA LEU A 161 2.92 14.40 -1.63
C LEU A 161 3.05 14.42 -0.09
N SER A 162 3.22 13.24 0.53
CA SER A 162 3.48 13.13 1.96
C SER A 162 4.85 13.68 2.34
N LEU A 163 5.89 13.48 1.52
CA LEU A 163 7.23 14.01 1.76
C LEU A 163 7.29 15.54 1.60
N VAL A 164 6.52 16.10 0.67
CA VAL A 164 6.37 17.55 0.49
C VAL A 164 5.55 18.20 1.63
N GLY A 165 4.82 17.39 2.40
CA GLY A 165 4.02 17.86 3.55
C GLY A 165 2.63 18.37 3.17
N VAL A 166 2.08 17.96 2.01
CA VAL A 166 0.74 18.38 1.56
C VAL A 166 -0.36 17.83 2.48
N PHE A 167 -0.17 16.63 3.02
CA PHE A 167 -1.10 16.02 3.97
C PHE A 167 -0.33 15.33 5.10
N TYR A 168 -0.78 15.53 6.33
CA TYR A 168 -0.20 14.87 7.50
C TYR A 168 -0.76 13.44 7.67
N PRO A 169 0.05 12.39 7.95
CA PRO A 169 -0.41 11.01 8.03
C PRO A 169 -1.55 10.75 9.01
N TYR A 170 -1.66 11.58 10.05
CA TYR A 170 -2.71 11.45 11.07
C TYR A 170 -4.03 12.12 10.66
N ASN A 171 -4.05 12.98 9.63
CA ASN A 171 -5.29 13.52 9.08
C ASN A 171 -5.91 12.51 8.08
N ARG A 172 -6.49 11.44 8.64
CA ARG A 172 -7.03 10.31 7.85
C ARG A 172 -8.03 10.75 6.77
N GLY A 173 -8.84 11.78 7.02
CA GLY A 173 -9.83 12.27 6.05
C GLY A 173 -9.21 12.87 4.80
N ALA A 174 -8.19 13.72 4.96
CA ALA A 174 -7.48 14.32 3.84
C ALA A 174 -6.73 13.24 3.03
N LEU A 175 -6.11 12.28 3.70
CA LEU A 175 -5.41 11.16 3.08
C LEU A 175 -6.35 10.29 2.23
N PHE A 176 -7.53 9.89 2.75
CA PHE A 176 -8.49 9.11 1.96
C PHE A 176 -9.04 9.88 0.76
N THR A 177 -9.28 11.18 0.93
CA THR A 177 -9.76 12.03 -0.17
C THR A 177 -8.69 12.14 -1.27
N ALA A 178 -7.42 12.34 -0.89
CA ALA A 178 -6.31 12.37 -1.83
C ALA A 178 -6.12 11.03 -2.55
N MET A 179 -6.27 9.90 -1.84
CA MET A 179 -6.22 8.56 -2.45
C MET A 179 -7.27 8.39 -3.55
N ILE A 180 -8.53 8.79 -3.29
CA ILE A 180 -9.63 8.67 -4.27
C ILE A 180 -9.33 9.53 -5.51
N VAL A 181 -8.91 10.78 -5.32
CA VAL A 181 -8.62 11.71 -6.43
C VAL A 181 -7.42 11.23 -7.25
N LEU A 182 -6.31 10.88 -6.60
CA LEU A 182 -5.10 10.41 -7.29
C LEU A 182 -5.33 9.07 -7.98
N TYR A 183 -6.13 8.17 -7.40
CA TYR A 183 -6.53 6.94 -8.07
C TYR A 183 -7.27 7.23 -9.38
N ALA A 184 -8.22 8.17 -9.36
CA ALA A 184 -8.93 8.57 -10.57
C ALA A 184 -8.00 9.21 -11.63
N LEU A 185 -7.04 10.05 -11.22
CA LEU A 185 -6.08 10.69 -12.12
C LEU A 185 -5.06 9.72 -12.72
N THR A 186 -4.61 8.73 -11.95
CA THR A 186 -3.64 7.72 -12.41
C THR A 186 -4.27 6.64 -13.31
N ALA A 187 -5.59 6.66 -13.48
CA ALA A 187 -6.33 5.69 -14.30
C ALA A 187 -5.92 5.68 -15.78
N CYS A 188 -5.36 6.79 -16.30
CA CYS A 188 -4.77 6.84 -17.64
C CYS A 188 -3.56 5.90 -17.78
N VAL A 189 -2.73 5.81 -16.75
CA VAL A 189 -1.54 4.95 -16.73
C VAL A 189 -1.96 3.48 -16.86
N ALA A 190 -3.03 3.10 -16.15
CA ALA A 190 -3.59 1.75 -16.23
C ALA A 190 -3.99 1.36 -17.65
N GLY A 191 -4.76 2.23 -18.30
CA GLY A 191 -5.24 2.02 -19.67
C GLY A 191 -4.10 2.00 -20.69
N TYR A 192 -3.14 2.92 -20.55
CA TYR A 192 -1.96 3.00 -21.41
C TYR A 192 -1.12 1.74 -21.35
N VAL A 193 -0.74 1.31 -20.13
CA VAL A 193 0.11 0.14 -19.92
C VAL A 193 -0.61 -1.13 -20.38
N ALA A 194 -1.86 -1.34 -19.96
CA ALA A 194 -2.62 -2.52 -20.36
C ALA A 194 -2.75 -2.64 -21.89
N THR A 195 -3.07 -1.53 -22.57
CA THR A 195 -3.25 -1.55 -24.03
C THR A 195 -1.94 -1.66 -24.79
N SER A 196 -0.86 -1.07 -24.29
CA SER A 196 0.48 -1.17 -24.90
C SER A 196 0.98 -2.61 -24.88
N TYR A 197 0.92 -3.28 -23.72
CA TYR A 197 1.28 -4.70 -23.61
C TYR A 197 0.32 -5.60 -24.40
N TYR A 198 -0.98 -5.29 -24.42
CA TYR A 198 -1.94 -6.05 -25.20
C TYR A 198 -1.66 -5.96 -26.71
N ARG A 199 -1.18 -4.80 -27.19
CA ARG A 199 -0.72 -4.62 -28.57
C ARG A 199 0.57 -5.41 -28.83
N GLN A 200 1.52 -5.40 -27.91
CA GLN A 200 2.77 -6.17 -28.00
C GLN A 200 2.53 -7.68 -28.12
N PHE A 201 1.49 -8.20 -27.47
CA PHE A 201 1.06 -9.59 -27.58
C PHE A 201 0.11 -9.86 -28.77
N GLU A 202 0.17 -9.02 -29.80
CA GLU A 202 -0.62 -9.15 -31.04
C GLU A 202 -2.13 -9.26 -30.76
N GLY A 203 -2.62 -8.53 -29.76
CA GLY A 203 -4.03 -8.45 -29.42
C GLY A 203 -4.79 -7.54 -30.39
N THR A 204 -5.86 -8.04 -31.00
CA THR A 204 -6.69 -7.29 -31.96
C THR A 204 -7.89 -6.58 -31.32
N ARG A 205 -8.40 -7.10 -30.19
CA ARG A 205 -9.62 -6.62 -29.51
C ARG A 205 -9.30 -5.61 -28.40
N TYR A 206 -8.81 -4.42 -28.77
CA TYR A 206 -8.40 -3.39 -27.82
C TYR A 206 -9.52 -2.88 -26.91
N ALA A 207 -10.73 -2.71 -27.45
CA ALA A 207 -11.89 -2.26 -26.67
C ALA A 207 -12.22 -3.23 -25.52
N HIS A 208 -12.13 -4.54 -25.78
CA HIS A 208 -12.32 -5.56 -24.75
C HIS A 208 -11.20 -5.51 -23.69
N SER A 209 -9.96 -5.23 -24.09
CA SER A 209 -8.86 -5.06 -23.14
C SER A 209 -9.09 -3.88 -22.21
N ILE A 210 -9.47 -2.72 -22.75
CA ILE A 210 -9.73 -1.51 -21.96
C ILE A 210 -10.90 -1.73 -21.00
N LEU A 211 -12.00 -2.32 -21.49
CA LEU A 211 -13.16 -2.64 -20.66
C LEU A 211 -12.79 -3.60 -19.52
N LEU A 212 -11.99 -4.62 -19.82
CA LEU A 212 -11.55 -5.58 -18.81
C LEU A 212 -10.62 -4.93 -17.78
N THR A 213 -9.74 -4.01 -18.17
CA THR A 213 -8.91 -3.23 -17.23
C THR A 213 -9.76 -2.43 -16.23
N VAL A 214 -10.86 -1.84 -16.69
CA VAL A 214 -11.80 -1.10 -15.83
C VAL A 214 -12.57 -2.05 -14.90
N CYS A 215 -13.01 -3.20 -15.40
CA CYS A 215 -13.92 -4.09 -14.68
C CYS A 215 -13.26 -5.17 -13.82
N VAL A 216 -11.98 -5.52 -14.05
CA VAL A 216 -11.33 -6.68 -13.42
C VAL A 216 -11.37 -6.65 -11.90
N TYR A 217 -11.30 -5.46 -11.30
CA TYR A 217 -11.36 -5.27 -9.85
C TYR A 217 -12.72 -4.84 -9.32
N CYS A 218 -13.71 -4.54 -10.17
CA CYS A 218 -15.04 -4.12 -9.72
C CYS A 218 -15.71 -5.19 -8.84
N GLY A 219 -15.68 -6.45 -9.29
CA GLY A 219 -16.29 -7.57 -8.55
C GLY A 219 -15.65 -7.79 -7.17
N PRO A 220 -14.32 -8.05 -7.10
CA PRO A 220 -13.63 -8.23 -5.82
C PRO A 220 -13.75 -7.04 -4.87
N PHE A 221 -13.66 -5.80 -5.37
CA PHE A 221 -13.85 -4.62 -4.52
C PHE A 221 -15.28 -4.47 -4.03
N PHE A 222 -16.27 -4.73 -4.87
CA PHE A 222 -17.67 -4.67 -4.45
C PHE A 222 -17.99 -5.70 -3.35
N LEU A 223 -17.49 -6.93 -3.49
CA LEU A 223 -17.70 -7.98 -2.48
C LEU A 223 -17.01 -7.64 -1.15
N THR A 224 -15.73 -7.24 -1.19
CA THR A 224 -14.99 -6.84 0.01
C THR A 224 -15.62 -5.61 0.67
N PHE A 225 -16.04 -4.62 -0.12
CA PHE A 225 -16.78 -3.45 0.36
C PHE A 225 -18.09 -3.85 1.03
N CYS A 226 -18.93 -4.66 0.40
CA CYS A 226 -20.22 -5.07 0.97
C CYS A 226 -20.03 -5.80 2.31
N PHE A 227 -19.06 -6.71 2.39
CA PHE A 227 -18.72 -7.41 3.62
C PHE A 227 -18.25 -6.44 4.72
N LEU A 228 -17.24 -5.62 4.44
CA LEU A 228 -16.67 -4.69 5.41
C LEU A 228 -17.67 -3.62 5.85
N ASN A 229 -18.49 -3.11 4.94
CA ASN A 229 -19.52 -2.12 5.25
C ASN A 229 -20.65 -2.73 6.09
N THR A 230 -21.04 -3.98 5.84
CA THR A 230 -22.01 -4.70 6.68
C THR A 230 -21.48 -4.87 8.11
N VAL A 231 -20.23 -5.31 8.26
CA VAL A 231 -19.56 -5.41 9.57
C VAL A 231 -19.53 -4.05 10.26
N ALA A 232 -19.14 -2.99 9.56
CA ALA A 232 -19.09 -1.64 10.11
C ALA A 232 -20.46 -1.14 10.61
N ILE A 233 -21.54 -1.45 9.88
CA ILE A 233 -22.92 -1.10 10.27
C ILE A 233 -23.33 -1.87 11.53
N VAL A 234 -23.06 -3.19 11.60
CA VAL A 234 -23.41 -4.03 12.76
C VAL A 234 -22.75 -3.51 14.03
N TYR A 235 -21.47 -3.11 13.96
CA TYR A 235 -20.74 -2.56 15.10
C TYR A 235 -20.99 -1.07 15.35
N ARG A 236 -21.92 -0.42 14.61
CA ARG A 236 -22.17 1.03 14.65
C ARG A 236 -20.88 1.86 14.56
N SER A 237 -19.95 1.40 13.73
CA SER A 237 -18.65 2.05 13.54
C SER A 237 -18.82 3.32 12.71
N THR A 238 -18.08 4.37 13.07
CA THR A 238 -17.97 5.60 12.27
C THR A 238 -17.25 5.38 10.94
N ALA A 239 -16.68 4.19 10.71
CA ALA A 239 -16.11 3.78 9.43
C ALA A 239 -17.16 3.30 8.41
N ALA A 240 -18.41 3.10 8.82
CA ALA A 240 -19.49 2.73 7.89
C ALA A 240 -19.72 3.87 6.89
N LEU A 241 -19.65 3.56 5.60
CA LEU A 241 -19.80 4.56 4.55
C LEU A 241 -21.29 4.83 4.31
N PRO A 242 -21.77 6.08 4.47
CA PRO A 242 -23.16 6.39 4.20
C PRO A 242 -23.45 6.30 2.70
N PHE A 243 -24.71 6.02 2.36
CA PHE A 243 -25.14 5.81 0.98
C PHE A 243 -24.74 6.97 0.03
N GLY A 244 -24.81 8.21 0.50
CA GLY A 244 -24.41 9.38 -0.29
C GLY A 244 -22.94 9.35 -0.71
N THR A 245 -22.02 8.95 0.18
CA THR A 245 -20.59 8.85 -0.15
C THR A 245 -20.33 7.73 -1.15
N ILE A 246 -21.06 6.61 -1.06
CA ILE A 246 -20.95 5.51 -2.03
C ILE A 246 -21.32 6.00 -3.43
N LEU A 247 -22.43 6.75 -3.56
CA LEU A 247 -22.85 7.32 -4.84
C LEU A 247 -21.80 8.28 -5.41
N ILE A 248 -21.22 9.15 -4.57
CA ILE A 248 -20.16 10.07 -5.01
C ILE A 248 -18.96 9.30 -5.56
N ILE A 249 -18.51 8.25 -4.88
CA ILE A 249 -17.38 7.42 -5.33
C ILE A 249 -17.71 6.73 -6.66
N LEU A 250 -18.94 6.21 -6.82
CA LEU A 250 -19.39 5.62 -8.08
C LEU A 250 -19.44 6.64 -9.22
N PHE A 251 -19.85 7.88 -8.95
CA PHE A 251 -19.83 8.95 -9.94
C PHE A 251 -18.40 9.34 -10.34
N ILE A 252 -17.48 9.47 -9.39
CA ILE A 252 -16.06 9.73 -9.69
C ILE A 252 -15.49 8.60 -10.55
N TRP A 253 -15.78 7.36 -10.18
CA TRP A 253 -15.33 6.19 -10.95
C TRP A 253 -15.90 6.20 -12.37
N GLY A 254 -17.21 6.40 -12.54
CA GLY A 254 -17.87 6.38 -13.84
C GLY A 254 -17.51 7.57 -14.74
N LEU A 255 -17.47 8.79 -14.19
CA LEU A 255 -17.29 10.03 -14.96
C LEU A 255 -15.83 10.45 -15.12
N VAL A 256 -14.93 9.98 -14.27
CA VAL A 256 -13.50 10.33 -14.34
C VAL A 256 -12.67 9.10 -14.67
N THR A 257 -12.74 8.05 -13.85
CA THR A 257 -11.85 6.88 -14.03
C THR A 257 -12.07 6.19 -15.37
N ILE A 258 -13.31 5.86 -15.75
CA ILE A 258 -13.61 5.20 -17.04
C ILE A 258 -13.08 6.00 -18.24
N PRO A 259 -13.46 7.27 -18.46
CA PRO A 259 -12.99 8.00 -19.63
C PRO A 259 -11.48 8.21 -19.63
N LEU A 260 -10.86 8.37 -18.47
CA LEU A 260 -9.41 8.54 -18.38
C LEU A 260 -8.66 7.24 -18.69
N THR A 261 -9.18 6.08 -18.27
CA THR A 261 -8.65 4.76 -18.68
C THR A 261 -8.84 4.53 -20.17
N VAL A 262 -9.97 4.92 -20.76
CA VAL A 262 -10.19 4.84 -22.21
C VAL A 262 -9.21 5.74 -22.97
N ALA A 263 -9.02 6.98 -22.54
CA ALA A 263 -8.07 7.91 -23.13
C ALA A 263 -6.63 7.36 -23.07
N GLY A 264 -6.21 6.84 -21.90
CA GLY A 264 -4.94 6.16 -21.73
C GLY A 264 -4.80 4.94 -22.65
N GLY A 265 -5.86 4.14 -22.78
CA GLY A 265 -5.89 2.99 -23.68
C GLY A 265 -5.74 3.35 -25.16
N ILE A 266 -6.38 4.43 -25.61
CA ILE A 266 -6.21 4.95 -26.98
C ILE A 266 -4.77 5.42 -27.20
N ALA A 267 -4.17 6.12 -26.24
CA ALA A 267 -2.76 6.50 -26.31
C ALA A 267 -1.82 5.29 -26.37
N GLY A 268 -2.09 4.25 -25.56
CA GLY A 268 -1.34 2.99 -25.57
C GLY A 268 -1.47 2.23 -26.88
N LYS A 269 -2.67 2.24 -27.48
CA LYS A 269 -2.90 1.67 -28.81
C LYS A 269 -2.01 2.33 -29.87
N ASN A 270 -1.76 3.63 -29.79
CA ASN A 270 -0.94 4.36 -30.76
C ASN A 270 0.57 4.28 -30.47
N SER A 271 0.98 3.69 -29.35
CA SER A 271 2.39 3.56 -28.98
C SER A 271 3.16 2.66 -29.97
N LYS A 272 4.38 3.08 -30.35
CA LYS A 272 5.25 2.35 -31.30
C LYS A 272 6.12 1.28 -30.63
N ALA A 273 5.84 0.93 -29.38
CA ALA A 273 6.63 -0.04 -28.65
C ALA A 273 6.30 -1.47 -29.13
N ASP A 274 7.13 -1.99 -30.04
CA ASP A 274 7.09 -3.39 -30.44
C ASP A 274 7.69 -4.28 -29.34
N PHE A 275 7.25 -5.54 -29.30
CA PHE A 275 7.79 -6.53 -28.38
C PHE A 275 9.19 -6.95 -28.87
N ASP A 276 10.22 -6.46 -28.20
CA ASP A 276 11.60 -6.83 -28.50
C ASP A 276 12.02 -8.02 -27.64
N ALA A 277 12.03 -9.21 -28.26
CA ALA A 277 12.47 -10.42 -27.59
C ALA A 277 14.02 -10.43 -27.56
N PRO A 278 14.65 -10.48 -26.37
CA PRO A 278 16.11 -10.38 -26.23
C PRO A 278 16.91 -11.49 -26.95
N CYS A 279 16.26 -12.55 -27.42
CA CYS A 279 16.89 -13.67 -28.13
C CYS A 279 16.60 -13.71 -29.63
N ARG A 280 16.01 -12.65 -30.21
CA ARG A 280 15.72 -12.62 -31.64
C ARG A 280 17.03 -12.41 -32.42
N PHE A 281 17.68 -13.50 -32.82
CA PHE A 281 18.77 -13.45 -33.79
C PHE A 281 18.23 -12.83 -35.08
N ALA A 282 18.86 -11.74 -35.53
CA ALA A 282 18.59 -11.09 -36.81
C ALA A 282 19.04 -11.98 -37.98
#